data_AF-A0AAT9H8W8-F1
#
_entry.id   AF-A0AAT9H8W8-F1
#
_cell.length_a   1.000
_cell.length_b   1.000
_cell.length_c   1.000
_cell.angle_alpha   90.00
_cell.angle_beta   90.00
_cell.angle_gamma   90.00
#
_symmetry.space_group_name_H-M   'P 1'
#
loop_
_entity.id
_entity.type
_entity.pdbx_description
1 polymer ?
#
loop_
_entity_poly.entity_id
_entity_poly.type
_entity_poly.pdbx_seq_one_letter_code
_entity_poly.pdbx_strand_id
1 'polypeptide(L)' 'MKWVSVDEAYEMPRPEIVLGFHDLCLVKPVDDDDWYTGCLYGDGSIDCWTAYDDLYEALRGL' A
#
# COMPACT_ATOMS: atom_id res chain seq x y z
N MET A 1 8.63 -5.44 8.10
CA MET A 1 7.64 -5.37 7.01
C MET A 1 8.26 -5.96 5.77
N LYS A 2 7.57 -6.92 5.15
CA LYS A 2 8.02 -7.61 3.95
C LYS A 2 6.96 -7.37 2.89
N TRP A 3 7.37 -6.81 1.76
CA TRP A 3 6.51 -6.63 0.60
C TRP A 3 6.45 -7.94 -0.19
N VAL A 4 5.28 -8.29 -0.69
CA VAL A 4 5.12 -9.38 -1.66
C VAL A 4 4.37 -8.78 -2.84
N SER A 5 5.02 -8.64 -4.00
CA SER A 5 4.38 -8.14 -5.23
C SER A 5 4.13 -9.30 -6.20
N VAL A 6 3.05 -9.22 -6.98
CA VAL A 6 2.64 -10.25 -7.95
C VAL A 6 3.43 -10.17 -9.28
N ASP A 7 4.13 -9.06 -9.53
CA ASP A 7 4.97 -8.87 -10.72
C ASP A 7 6.38 -8.41 -10.31
N GLU A 8 7.39 -8.86 -11.05
CA GLU A 8 8.80 -8.84 -10.66
C GLU A 8 9.36 -7.42 -10.43
N ALA A 9 10.00 -7.26 -9.26
CA ALA A 9 11.13 -6.35 -9.01
C ALA A 9 10.89 -4.82 -9.00
N TYR A 10 9.80 -4.35 -8.38
CA TYR A 10 9.83 -3.03 -7.74
C TYR A 10 9.93 -3.22 -6.23
N GLU A 11 11.12 -2.99 -5.65
CA GLU A 11 11.20 -2.81 -4.19
C GLU A 11 10.33 -1.61 -3.85
N MET A 12 9.13 -1.86 -3.33
CA MET A 12 8.26 -0.77 -2.93
C MET A 12 8.99 0.07 -1.88
N PRO A 13 8.97 1.42 -2.02
CA PRO A 13 9.65 2.28 -1.09
C PRO A 13 9.14 2.04 0.33
N ARG A 14 9.95 2.39 1.33
CA ARG A 14 9.53 2.19 2.72
C ARG A 14 8.20 2.93 2.95
N PRO A 15 7.22 2.28 3.60
CA PRO A 15 5.99 2.95 3.95
C PRO A 15 6.27 4.05 4.96
N GLU A 16 5.79 5.26 4.68
CA GLU A 16 5.74 6.36 5.63
C GLU A 16 4.48 6.24 6.50
N ILE A 17 3.34 5.98 5.84
CA ILE A 17 2.03 5.85 6.48
C ILE A 17 1.36 4.57 5.98
N VAL A 18 0.79 3.80 6.91
CA VAL A 18 -0.08 2.66 6.62
C VAL A 18 -1.41 2.86 7.35
N LEU A 19 -2.51 2.93 6.60
CA LEU A 19 -3.87 2.97 7.13
C LEU A 19 -4.51 1.59 6.93
N GLY A 20 -4.71 0.85 8.02
CA GLY A 20 -5.31 -0.49 7.98
C GLY A 20 -6.82 -0.48 8.19
N PHE A 21 -7.54 -1.28 7.39
CA PHE A 21 -8.99 -1.49 7.44
C PHE A 21 -9.29 -2.98 7.29
N HIS A 22 -9.40 -3.69 8.42
CA HIS A 22 -9.42 -5.16 8.43
C HIS A 22 -8.19 -5.71 7.67
N ASP A 23 -8.41 -6.54 6.65
CA ASP A 23 -7.36 -7.15 5.85
C ASP A 23 -6.89 -6.23 4.70
N LEU A 24 -7.51 -5.06 4.52
CA LEU A 24 -7.13 -4.06 3.52
C LEU A 24 -6.25 -2.97 4.12
N CYS A 25 -5.46 -2.31 3.30
CA CYS A 25 -4.71 -1.12 3.69
C CYS A 25 -4.52 -0.11 2.56
N LEU A 26 -4.29 1.14 2.97
CA LEU A 26 -3.69 2.18 2.14
C LEU A 26 -2.27 2.47 2.62
N VAL A 27 -1.35 2.63 1.69
CA VAL A 27 0.06 2.91 1.97
C VAL A 27 0.51 4.16 1.23
N LYS A 28 1.16 5.08 1.96
CA LYS A 28 1.91 6.21 1.41
C LYS A 28 3.41 5.91 1.55
N PRO A 29 4.14 5.69 0.45
CA PRO A 29 5.59 5.56 0.51
C PRO A 29 6.28 6.90 0.78
N VAL A 30 7.50 6.86 1.33
CA VAL A 30 8.29 8.06 1.66
C VAL A 30 8.70 8.84 0.39
N ASP A 31 9.02 8.12 -0.69
CA ASP A 31 9.61 8.68 -1.92
C ASP A 31 8.62 8.73 -3.10
N ASP A 32 7.32 8.58 -2.82
CA ASP A 32 6.27 8.56 -3.83
C ASP A 32 5.04 9.31 -3.33
N ASP A 33 4.51 10.23 -4.12
CA ASP A 33 3.33 11.04 -3.76
C ASP A 33 2.02 10.26 -3.88
N ASP A 34 2.04 9.13 -4.60
CA ASP A 34 0.88 8.28 -4.81
C ASP A 34 0.53 7.44 -3.57
N TRP A 35 -0.74 7.06 -3.50
CA TRP A 35 -1.31 6.18 -2.48
C TRP A 35 -1.59 4.80 -3.06
N TYR A 36 -1.17 3.77 -2.35
CA TYR A 36 -1.31 2.39 -2.80
C TYR A 36 -2.33 1.63 -1.96
N THR A 37 -3.29 0.98 -2.62
CA THR A 37 -4.22 0.03 -1.99
C THR A 37 -3.61 -1.36 -1.99
N GLY A 38 -3.84 -2.08 -0.90
CA GLY A 38 -3.32 -3.41 -0.70
C GLY A 38 -4.01 -4.22 0.39
N CYS A 39 -3.44 -5.39 0.67
CA CYS A 39 -3.79 -6.24 1.79
C CYS A 39 -2.74 -6.08 2.89
N LEU A 40 -3.20 -5.97 4.14
CA LEU A 40 -2.34 -6.03 5.33
C LEU A 40 -2.53 -7.37 6.00
N TYR A 41 -1.50 -8.21 5.96
CA TYR A 41 -1.53 -9.53 6.57
C TYR A 41 -1.20 -9.48 8.06
N GLY A 42 -1.61 -10.50 8.81
CA GLY A 42 -1.39 -10.59 10.26
C GLY A 42 0.08 -10.67 10.70
N ASP A 43 1.00 -10.98 9.78
CA ASP A 43 2.45 -10.92 10.02
C ASP A 43 3.05 -9.53 9.74
N GLY A 44 2.22 -8.56 9.36
CA GLY A 44 2.62 -7.20 8.99
C GLY A 44 3.27 -7.11 7.61
N SER A 45 3.09 -8.11 6.76
CA SER A 45 3.39 -8.00 5.33
C SER A 45 2.28 -7.25 4.60
N ILE A 46 2.66 -6.59 3.51
CA ILE A 46 1.75 -5.81 2.67
C ILE A 46 1.94 -6.25 1.22
N ASP A 47 0.82 -6.43 0.51
CA ASP A 47 0.77 -6.64 -0.93
C ASP A 47 -0.11 -5.56 -1.55
N CYS A 48 0.43 -4.76 -2.47
CA CYS A 48 -0.26 -3.63 -3.10
C CYS A 48 -0.54 -3.89 -4.57
N TRP A 49 -1.73 -3.50 -5.05
CA TRP A 49 -2.18 -3.78 -6.42
C TRP A 49 -2.82 -2.59 -7.15
N THR A 50 -3.02 -1.44 -6.50
CA THR A 50 -3.59 -0.24 -7.15
C THR A 50 -2.95 1.01 -6.57
N ALA A 51 -2.64 1.98 -7.45
CA ALA A 51 -2.14 3.29 -7.09
C ALA A 51 -3.21 4.36 -7.36
N TYR A 52 -3.19 5.42 -6.57
CA TYR A 52 -4.05 6.59 -6.65
C TYR A 52 -3.23 7.86 -6.47
N ASP A 53 -3.46 8.87 -7.30
CA ASP A 53 -2.73 10.14 -7.27
C ASP A 53 -2.94 10.93 -5.95
N ASP A 54 -4.02 10.64 -5.22
CA ASP A 54 -4.31 11.30 -3.95
C ASP A 54 -5.05 10.40 -2.93
N LEU A 55 -4.99 10.81 -1.67
CA LEU A 55 -5.64 10.13 -0.55
C LEU A 55 -7.18 10.09 -0.69
N TYR A 56 -7.76 11.11 -1.31
CA TYR A 56 -9.21 11.25 -1.39
C TYR A 56 -9.82 10.19 -2.32
N GLU A 57 -9.23 9.96 -3.48
CA GLU A 57 -9.61 8.88 -4.38
C GLU A 57 -9.27 7.52 -3.78
N ALA A 58 -8.12 7.39 -3.10
CA ALA A 58 -7.74 6.16 -2.41
C ALA A 58 -8.75 5.74 -1.33
N LEU A 59 -9.27 6.70 -0.56
CA LEU A 59 -10.30 6.45 0.46
C LEU A 59 -11.66 6.04 -0.12
N ARG A 60 -11.99 6.47 -1.34
CA ARG A 60 -13.23 6.05 -2.02
C ARG A 60 -13.14 4.66 -2.63
N GLY A 61 -11.93 4.17 -2.87
CA GLY A 61 -11.67 2.83 -3.40
C GLY A 61 -11.68 1.71 -2.35
N LEU A 62 -11.79 2.07 -1.06
CA LEU A 62 -11.91 1.14 0.07
C LEU A 62 -13.30 0.50 0.18
#